data_AF-A0A8T4VJL5-F1
#
_entry.id   AF-A0A8T4VJL5-F1
#
_cell.length_a   1.000
_cell.length_b   1.000
_cell.length_c   1.000
_cell.angle_alpha   90.00
_cell.angle_beta   90.00
_cell.angle_gamma   90.00
#
_symmetry.space_group_name_H-M   'P 1'
#
loop_
_entity.id
_entity.type
_entity.pdbx_description
1 polymer ?
#
loop_
_entity_poly.entity_id
_entity_poly.type
_entity_poly.pdbx_seq_one_letter_code
_entity_poly.pdbx_strand_id
1 'polypeptide(L)'
;MKRRYFIAAGFLALVLILSLLFLNSDNLKKEADRVNSISLSRELEIEDLKELEKLTKDDEHAKLFLEEAFWLLKNNQSDHANHPISFLVNYIKTGKKEICIPHELIHMKYYIESDEKELINKHLTIIEQYKEQWKSEAEKKKEKFPQYYKNFEQVLSSVGLSIERLRNKQYDNKTFKLIEFIDNYGIC
;
A
#
# COMPACT_ATOMS: atom_id res chain seq x y z
N MET A 1 -29.03 42.28 29.17
CA MET A 1 -29.06 40.80 29.24
C MET A 1 -29.00 40.22 27.82
N LYS A 2 -27.85 39.77 27.31
CA LYS A 2 -27.71 38.97 26.06
C LYS A 2 -26.25 38.50 25.95
N ARG A 3 -25.84 37.45 26.69
CA ARG A 3 -24.47 36.88 26.58
C ARG A 3 -24.32 35.46 27.15
N ARG A 4 -25.34 34.61 27.07
CA ARG A 4 -25.29 33.23 27.61
C ARG A 4 -25.61 32.09 26.63
N TYR A 5 -25.88 32.37 25.35
CA TYR A 5 -26.26 31.33 24.36
C TYR A 5 -25.13 30.85 23.44
N PHE A 6 -23.95 31.49 23.43
CA PHE A 6 -22.88 31.15 22.48
C PHE A 6 -21.98 29.97 22.91
N ILE A 7 -21.97 29.59 24.19
CA ILE A 7 -21.05 28.54 24.69
C ILE A 7 -21.64 27.13 24.49
N ALA A 8 -22.98 26.98 24.57
CA ALA A 8 -23.63 25.67 24.46
C ALA A 8 -23.61 25.09 23.03
N ALA A 9 -23.75 25.94 22.01
CA ALA A 9 -23.75 25.50 20.61
C ALA A 9 -22.38 25.00 20.15
N GLY A 10 -21.28 25.64 20.58
CA GLY A 10 -19.92 25.20 20.27
C GLY A 10 -19.55 23.86 20.89
N PHE A 11 -20.04 23.59 22.11
CA PHE A 11 -19.78 22.32 22.80
C PHE A 11 -20.55 21.16 22.18
N LEU A 12 -21.82 21.36 21.78
CA LEU A 12 -22.63 20.35 21.10
C LEU A 12 -22.07 20.01 19.70
N ALA A 13 -21.63 21.02 18.94
CA ALA A 13 -21.00 20.81 17.65
C ALA A 13 -19.68 20.01 17.78
N LEU A 14 -18.86 20.31 18.78
CA LEU A 14 -17.62 19.58 19.04
C LEU A 14 -17.86 18.12 19.42
N VAL A 15 -18.86 17.83 20.27
CA VAL A 15 -19.25 16.47 20.67
C VAL A 15 -19.80 15.68 19.47
N LEU A 16 -20.55 16.32 18.58
CA LEU A 16 -21.04 15.71 17.33
C LEU A 16 -19.90 15.40 16.36
N ILE A 17 -18.95 16.32 16.19
CA ILE A 17 -17.77 16.11 15.33
C ILE A 17 -16.91 14.97 15.88
N LEU A 18 -16.63 14.96 17.19
CA LEU A 18 -15.86 13.90 17.82
C LEU A 18 -16.57 12.54 17.69
N SER A 19 -17.88 12.47 17.98
CA SER A 19 -18.61 11.20 17.86
C SER A 19 -18.67 10.69 16.43
N LEU A 20 -18.83 11.57 15.43
CA LEU A 20 -18.72 11.20 14.00
C LEU A 20 -17.33 10.68 13.62
N LEU A 21 -16.27 11.30 14.12
CA LEU A 21 -14.88 10.84 13.88
C LEU A 21 -14.63 9.46 14.50
N PHE A 22 -15.13 9.22 15.72
CA PHE A 22 -15.02 7.92 16.39
C PHE A 22 -15.80 6.82 15.64
N LEU A 23 -17.06 7.09 15.29
CA LEU A 23 -17.90 6.17 14.50
C LEU A 23 -17.25 5.81 13.16
N ASN A 24 -16.63 6.79 12.49
CA ASN A 24 -15.97 6.56 11.21
C ASN A 24 -14.72 5.68 11.37
N SER A 25 -13.94 5.88 12.44
CA SER A 25 -12.75 5.07 12.73
C SER A 25 -13.10 3.60 13.05
N ASP A 26 -14.16 3.36 13.82
CA ASP A 26 -14.59 2.01 14.17
C ASP A 26 -15.15 1.25 12.96
N ASN A 27 -15.92 1.95 12.10
CA ASN A 27 -16.41 1.37 10.86
C ASN A 27 -15.26 1.04 9.90
N LEU A 28 -14.27 1.92 9.77
CA LEU A 28 -13.10 1.70 8.94
C LEU A 28 -12.29 0.47 9.37
N LYS A 29 -12.08 0.28 10.67
CA LYS A 29 -11.38 -0.91 11.19
C LYS A 29 -12.15 -2.19 10.93
N LYS A 30 -13.46 -2.20 11.19
CA LYS A 30 -14.33 -3.36 10.91
C LYS A 30 -14.32 -3.72 9.43
N GLU A 31 -14.35 -2.73 8.56
CA GLU A 31 -14.33 -2.93 7.13
C GLU A 31 -12.97 -3.46 6.66
N ALA A 32 -11.86 -2.92 7.18
CA ALA A 32 -10.53 -3.45 6.93
C ALA A 32 -10.40 -4.92 7.37
N ASP A 33 -10.95 -5.29 8.54
CA ASP A 33 -10.98 -6.68 9.01
C ASP A 33 -11.82 -7.58 8.11
N ARG A 34 -12.98 -7.11 7.63
CA ARG A 34 -13.84 -7.83 6.69
C ARG A 34 -13.10 -8.13 5.39
N VAL A 35 -12.52 -7.11 4.76
CA VAL A 35 -11.79 -7.25 3.50
C VAL A 35 -10.60 -8.18 3.66
N ASN A 36 -9.83 -8.03 4.75
CA ASN A 36 -8.71 -8.93 5.05
C ASN A 36 -9.15 -10.39 5.25
N SER A 37 -10.31 -10.62 5.86
CA SER A 37 -10.85 -11.98 5.99
C SER A 37 -11.24 -12.56 4.62
N ILE A 38 -11.77 -11.73 3.71
CA ILE A 38 -12.13 -12.17 2.37
C ILE A 38 -10.88 -12.52 1.57
N SER A 39 -9.86 -11.65 1.55
CA SER A 39 -8.60 -11.89 0.83
C SER A 39 -7.87 -13.16 1.24
N LEU A 40 -8.10 -13.64 2.47
CA LEU A 40 -7.54 -14.90 2.97
C LEU A 40 -8.39 -16.14 2.64
N SER A 41 -9.62 -15.96 2.17
CA SER A 41 -10.59 -17.05 1.94
C SER A 41 -10.96 -17.25 0.48
N ARG A 42 -10.90 -16.20 -0.34
CA ARG A 42 -11.12 -16.23 -1.79
C ARG A 42 -10.42 -15.05 -2.47
N GLU A 43 -10.37 -15.09 -3.80
CA GLU A 43 -9.98 -13.93 -4.61
C GLU A 43 -10.91 -12.74 -4.33
N LEU A 44 -10.32 -11.54 -4.24
CA LEU A 44 -11.05 -10.30 -4.07
C LEU A 44 -11.79 -9.92 -5.36
N GLU A 45 -12.94 -9.28 -5.21
CA GLU A 45 -13.68 -8.65 -6.29
C GLU A 45 -13.73 -7.13 -6.07
N ILE A 46 -14.03 -6.36 -7.12
CA ILE A 46 -14.14 -4.88 -7.02
C ILE A 46 -15.17 -4.49 -5.96
N GLU A 47 -16.28 -5.22 -5.90
CA GLU A 47 -17.37 -5.03 -4.94
C GLU A 47 -16.91 -5.15 -3.50
N ASP A 48 -15.90 -5.99 -3.22
CA ASP A 48 -15.36 -6.15 -1.87
C ASP A 48 -14.65 -4.90 -1.36
N LEU A 49 -14.19 -4.01 -2.25
CA LEU A 49 -13.38 -2.85 -1.87
C LEU A 49 -14.16 -1.53 -1.81
N LYS A 50 -15.42 -1.50 -2.29
CA LYS A 50 -16.20 -0.26 -2.43
C LYS A 50 -16.48 0.45 -1.11
N GLU A 51 -16.79 -0.28 -0.04
CA GLU A 51 -17.03 0.36 1.25
C GLU A 51 -15.73 0.87 1.86
N LEU A 52 -14.62 0.14 1.68
CA LEU A 52 -13.29 0.60 2.10
C LEU A 52 -12.87 1.88 1.36
N GLU A 53 -13.12 1.98 0.05
CA GLU A 53 -12.94 3.20 -0.74
C GLU A 53 -13.76 4.37 -0.21
N LYS A 54 -15.05 4.14 0.08
CA LYS A 54 -15.92 5.17 0.64
C LYS A 54 -15.44 5.68 2.00
N LEU A 55 -15.00 4.79 2.88
CA LEU A 55 -14.54 5.13 4.23
C LEU A 55 -13.17 5.83 4.22
N THR A 56 -12.36 5.63 3.18
CA THR A 56 -11.02 6.19 3.03
C THR A 56 -10.91 7.32 2.00
N LYS A 57 -12.04 7.83 1.51
CA LYS A 57 -12.10 8.85 0.43
C LYS A 57 -11.28 10.14 0.66
N ASP A 58 -10.96 10.46 1.91
CA ASP A 58 -10.20 11.65 2.30
C ASP A 58 -8.77 11.31 2.76
N ASP A 59 -8.36 10.04 2.68
CA ASP A 59 -7.02 9.55 3.04
C ASP A 59 -6.20 9.23 1.79
N GLU A 60 -5.33 10.16 1.40
CA GLU A 60 -4.47 10.02 0.23
C GLU A 60 -3.53 8.81 0.30
N HIS A 61 -3.13 8.36 1.49
CA HIS A 61 -2.27 7.18 1.60
C HIS A 61 -3.07 5.89 1.37
N ALA A 62 -4.28 5.82 1.91
CA ALA A 62 -5.17 4.68 1.67
C ALA A 62 -5.59 4.55 0.20
N LYS A 63 -5.79 5.69 -0.48
CA LYS A 63 -6.08 5.73 -1.93
C LYS A 63 -5.02 5.04 -2.76
N LEU A 64 -3.74 5.20 -2.42
CA LEU A 64 -2.64 4.56 -3.17
C LEU A 64 -2.84 3.05 -3.28
N PHE A 65 -3.13 2.40 -2.15
CA PHE A 65 -3.34 0.97 -2.10
C PHE A 65 -4.64 0.54 -2.78
N LEU A 66 -5.72 1.31 -2.65
CA LEU A 66 -6.99 0.99 -3.29
C LEU A 66 -6.92 1.16 -4.81
N GLU A 67 -6.30 2.21 -5.30
CA GLU A 67 -6.12 2.44 -6.74
C GLU A 67 -5.31 1.32 -7.38
N GLU A 68 -4.24 0.88 -6.72
CA GLU A 68 -3.47 -0.30 -7.15
C GLU A 68 -4.31 -1.57 -7.12
N ALA A 69 -4.99 -1.85 -6.00
CA ALA A 69 -5.86 -3.04 -5.88
C ALA A 69 -6.95 -3.06 -6.97
N PHE A 70 -7.62 -1.92 -7.22
CA PHE A 70 -8.60 -1.83 -8.29
C PHE A 70 -7.99 -2.02 -9.67
N TRP A 71 -6.80 -1.49 -9.92
CA TRP A 71 -6.13 -1.71 -11.20
C TRP A 71 -5.79 -3.20 -11.39
N LEU A 72 -5.25 -3.86 -10.38
CA LEU A 72 -4.91 -5.28 -10.43
C LEU A 72 -6.16 -6.14 -10.69
N LEU A 73 -7.26 -5.86 -9.98
CA LEU A 73 -8.54 -6.55 -10.20
C LEU A 73 -9.10 -6.35 -11.61
N LYS A 74 -9.03 -5.13 -12.15
CA LYS A 74 -9.52 -4.83 -13.51
C LYS A 74 -8.68 -5.47 -14.61
N ASN A 75 -7.41 -5.80 -14.33
CA ASN A 75 -6.47 -6.36 -15.28
C ASN A 75 -6.21 -7.86 -15.07
N ASN A 76 -7.14 -8.57 -14.42
CA ASN A 76 -7.06 -10.02 -14.14
C ASN A 76 -5.79 -10.42 -13.36
N GLN A 77 -5.34 -9.55 -12.45
CA GLN A 77 -4.23 -9.80 -11.52
C GLN A 77 -4.76 -9.94 -10.08
N SER A 78 -5.88 -10.66 -9.90
CA SER A 78 -6.58 -10.80 -8.62
C SER A 78 -5.69 -11.37 -7.51
N ASP A 79 -4.81 -12.32 -7.85
CA ASP A 79 -3.84 -12.92 -6.94
C ASP A 79 -2.89 -11.90 -6.30
N HIS A 80 -2.62 -10.80 -7.01
CA HIS A 80 -1.74 -9.73 -6.54
C HIS A 80 -2.47 -8.63 -5.78
N ALA A 81 -3.80 -8.50 -5.93
CA ALA A 81 -4.59 -7.46 -5.25
C ALA A 81 -4.58 -7.61 -3.73
N ASN A 82 -4.26 -8.80 -3.20
CA ASN A 82 -4.15 -9.05 -1.76
C ASN A 82 -3.00 -8.28 -1.09
N HIS A 83 -1.90 -8.03 -1.81
CA HIS A 83 -0.74 -7.31 -1.25
C HIS A 83 -1.05 -5.86 -0.86
N PRO A 84 -1.53 -4.99 -1.77
CA PRO A 84 -1.85 -3.60 -1.41
C PRO A 84 -2.96 -3.54 -0.34
N ILE A 85 -3.91 -4.47 -0.37
CA ILE A 85 -4.96 -4.56 0.66
C ILE A 85 -4.38 -4.93 2.03
N SER A 86 -3.43 -5.86 2.11
CA SER A 86 -2.75 -6.19 3.36
C SER A 86 -2.01 -4.98 3.94
N PHE A 87 -1.30 -4.20 3.10
CA PHE A 87 -0.64 -2.97 3.53
C PHE A 87 -1.64 -1.91 4.00
N LEU A 88 -2.75 -1.73 3.28
CA LEU A 88 -3.83 -0.83 3.68
C LEU A 88 -4.44 -1.21 5.03
N VAL A 89 -4.72 -2.49 5.25
CA VAL A 89 -5.26 -3.00 6.51
C VAL A 89 -4.28 -2.76 7.66
N ASN A 90 -2.98 -3.02 7.44
CA ASN A 90 -1.95 -2.73 8.43
C ASN A 90 -1.86 -1.23 8.74
N TYR A 91 -1.90 -0.38 7.71
CA TYR A 91 -1.93 1.07 7.88
C TYR A 91 -3.15 1.54 8.68
N ILE A 92 -4.35 1.06 8.36
CA ILE A 92 -5.59 1.39 9.09
C ILE A 92 -5.50 0.98 10.58
N LYS A 93 -4.87 -0.17 10.86
CA LYS A 93 -4.74 -0.69 12.23
C LYS A 93 -3.69 0.04 13.06
N THR A 94 -2.57 0.38 12.45
CA THR A 94 -1.37 0.84 13.16
C THR A 94 -1.07 2.33 12.98
N GLY A 95 -1.65 2.96 11.95
CA GLY A 95 -1.32 4.30 11.49
C GLY A 95 0.04 4.41 10.81
N LYS A 96 0.78 3.30 10.64
CA LYS A 96 2.11 3.31 10.04
C LYS A 96 2.05 3.30 8.53
N LYS A 97 2.72 4.26 7.92
CA LYS A 97 2.93 4.32 6.47
C LYS A 97 4.14 3.47 6.14
N GLU A 98 3.87 2.29 5.62
CA GLU A 98 4.88 1.31 5.21
C GLU A 98 4.54 0.88 3.79
N ILE A 99 5.57 0.77 2.94
CA ILE A 99 5.44 0.18 1.60
C ILE A 99 6.44 -0.97 1.51
N CYS A 100 6.13 -2.00 0.72
CA CYS A 100 7.10 -3.01 0.39
C CYS A 100 7.61 -2.84 -1.03
N ILE A 101 8.80 -2.26 -1.16
CA ILE A 101 9.43 -1.97 -2.46
C ILE A 101 9.56 -3.21 -3.37
N PRO A 102 9.89 -4.41 -2.85
CA PRO A 102 9.82 -5.63 -3.64
C PRO A 102 8.47 -5.83 -4.35
N HIS A 103 7.34 -5.70 -3.65
CA HIS A 103 6.01 -5.84 -4.26
C HIS A 103 5.71 -4.75 -5.27
N GLU A 104 6.06 -3.50 -4.96
CA GLU A 104 5.91 -2.38 -5.90
C GLU A 104 6.62 -2.66 -7.23
N LEU A 105 7.84 -3.21 -7.16
CA LEU A 105 8.63 -3.58 -8.35
C LEU A 105 8.04 -4.79 -9.09
N ILE A 106 7.46 -5.75 -8.38
CA ILE A 106 6.75 -6.88 -8.98
C ILE A 106 5.53 -6.38 -9.77
N HIS A 107 4.72 -5.49 -9.18
CA HIS A 107 3.55 -4.94 -9.88
C HIS A 107 3.92 -4.05 -11.08
N MET A 108 5.09 -3.39 -11.04
CA MET A 108 5.60 -2.66 -12.21
C MET A 108 5.76 -3.54 -13.45
N LYS A 109 5.99 -4.85 -13.29
CA LYS A 109 5.99 -5.80 -14.41
C LYS A 109 4.68 -5.74 -15.19
N TYR A 110 3.56 -5.78 -14.48
CA TYR A 110 2.22 -5.74 -15.07
C TYR A 110 1.91 -4.39 -15.70
N TYR A 111 2.35 -3.29 -15.05
CA TYR A 111 2.20 -1.95 -15.63
C TYR A 111 2.99 -1.80 -16.94
N ILE A 112 4.20 -2.37 -17.02
CA ILE A 112 5.00 -2.37 -18.25
C ILE A 112 4.30 -3.18 -19.35
N GLU A 113 3.83 -4.39 -19.03
CA GLU A 113 3.14 -5.27 -19.99
C GLU A 113 1.84 -4.64 -20.53
N SER A 114 1.22 -3.77 -19.74
CA SER A 114 -0.03 -3.05 -20.09
C SER A 114 0.19 -1.63 -20.64
N ASP A 115 1.45 -1.21 -20.84
CA ASP A 115 1.86 0.14 -21.26
C ASP A 115 1.35 1.30 -20.35
N GLU A 116 1.19 1.04 -19.05
CA GLU A 116 0.68 1.98 -18.05
C GLU A 116 1.78 2.93 -17.52
N LYS A 117 2.30 3.78 -18.41
CA LYS A 117 3.44 4.66 -18.10
C LYS A 117 3.20 5.61 -16.92
N GLU A 118 1.96 6.06 -16.71
CA GLU A 118 1.60 6.94 -15.61
C GLU A 118 1.70 6.22 -14.26
N LEU A 119 1.22 4.97 -14.17
CA LEU A 119 1.34 4.14 -12.97
C LEU A 119 2.81 3.84 -12.66
N ILE A 120 3.61 3.48 -13.67
CA ILE A 120 5.06 3.27 -13.47
C ILE A 120 5.71 4.49 -12.82
N ASN A 121 5.44 5.70 -13.33
CA ASN A 121 6.03 6.93 -12.77
C ASN A 121 5.52 7.25 -11.36
N LYS A 122 4.23 7.02 -11.11
CA LYS A 122 3.62 7.22 -9.79
C LYS A 122 4.27 6.32 -8.76
N HIS A 123 4.36 5.02 -9.04
CA HIS A 123 4.96 4.05 -8.14
C HIS A 123 6.48 4.26 -7.98
N LEU A 124 7.21 4.68 -9.03
CA LEU A 124 8.62 5.07 -8.87
C LEU A 124 8.82 6.26 -7.94
N THR A 125 7.87 7.21 -7.95
CA THR A 125 7.88 8.36 -7.02
C THR A 125 7.64 7.91 -5.59
N ILE A 126 6.67 7.00 -5.39
CA ILE A 126 6.39 6.39 -4.08
C ILE A 126 7.61 5.63 -3.56
N ILE A 127 8.20 4.75 -4.37
CA ILE A 127 9.42 4.02 -4.01
C ILE A 127 10.53 4.97 -3.54
N GLU A 128 10.74 6.07 -4.26
CA GLU A 128 11.77 7.05 -3.90
C GLU A 128 11.52 7.70 -2.53
N GLN A 129 10.26 7.95 -2.18
CA GLN A 129 9.88 8.54 -0.89
C GLN A 129 10.17 7.60 0.28
N TYR A 130 10.02 6.28 0.09
CA TYR A 130 10.09 5.31 1.19
C TYR A 130 11.32 4.41 1.17
N LYS A 131 12.19 4.46 0.15
CA LYS A 131 13.33 3.53 0.00
C LYS A 131 14.29 3.47 1.18
N GLU A 132 14.59 4.62 1.79
CA GLU A 132 15.51 4.66 2.94
C GLU A 132 14.85 4.06 4.19
N GLN A 133 13.56 4.33 4.40
CA GLN A 133 12.79 3.73 5.49
C GLN A 133 12.70 2.21 5.31
N TRP A 134 12.27 1.75 4.13
CA TRP A 134 12.16 0.34 3.79
C TRP A 134 13.50 -0.38 3.99
N LYS A 135 14.60 0.19 3.48
CA LYS A 135 15.94 -0.39 3.65
C LYS A 135 16.31 -0.54 5.11
N SER A 136 16.12 0.50 5.92
CA SER A 136 16.41 0.45 7.37
C SER A 136 15.58 -0.59 8.10
N GLU A 137 14.30 -0.74 7.76
CA GLU A 137 13.43 -1.76 8.34
C GLU A 137 13.83 -3.18 7.92
N ALA A 138 14.20 -3.36 6.65
CA ALA A 138 14.64 -4.65 6.13
C ALA A 138 15.98 -5.08 6.75
N GLU A 139 16.91 -4.15 6.99
CA GLU A 139 18.17 -4.40 7.73
C GLU A 139 17.90 -4.87 9.16
N LYS A 140 16.99 -4.20 9.89
CA LYS A 140 16.58 -4.63 11.24
C LYS A 140 15.95 -6.03 11.25
N LYS A 141 15.14 -6.35 10.24
CA LYS A 141 14.52 -7.68 10.12
C LYS A 141 15.58 -8.75 9.80
N LYS A 142 16.55 -8.44 8.94
CA LYS A 142 17.71 -9.31 8.67
C LYS A 142 18.50 -9.60 9.94
N GLU A 143 18.83 -8.58 10.73
CA GLU A 143 19.55 -8.77 11.99
C GLU A 143 18.81 -9.69 12.97
N LYS A 144 17.48 -9.53 13.04
CA LYS A 144 16.63 -10.32 13.93
C LYS A 144 16.41 -11.75 13.43
N PHE A 145 16.35 -11.95 12.11
CA PHE A 145 16.00 -13.24 11.50
C PHE A 145 16.90 -13.60 10.30
N PRO A 146 18.23 -13.72 10.50
CA PRO A 146 19.19 -13.84 9.39
C PRO A 146 18.97 -15.05 8.48
N GLN A 147 18.36 -16.12 8.99
CA GLN A 147 18.10 -17.35 8.25
C GLN A 147 17.15 -17.16 7.05
N TYR A 148 16.28 -16.15 7.10
CA TYR A 148 15.36 -15.85 5.99
C TYR A 148 16.00 -14.88 4.99
N TYR A 149 17.04 -14.15 5.37
CA TYR A 149 17.64 -13.05 4.61
C TYR A 149 18.97 -13.44 3.94
N LYS A 150 19.12 -14.70 3.52
CA LYS A 150 20.38 -15.23 2.96
C LYS A 150 20.86 -14.49 1.71
N ASN A 151 19.93 -13.98 0.90
CA ASN A 151 20.21 -13.27 -0.35
C ASN A 151 20.05 -11.75 -0.22
N PHE A 152 20.08 -11.21 1.00
CA PHE A 152 19.68 -9.83 1.25
C PHE A 152 20.48 -8.79 0.45
N GLU A 153 21.81 -8.95 0.36
CA GLU A 153 22.64 -8.01 -0.40
C GLU A 153 22.32 -8.04 -1.90
N GLN A 154 22.05 -9.25 -2.44
CA GLN A 154 21.65 -9.42 -3.83
C GLN A 154 20.26 -8.82 -4.08
N VAL A 155 19.33 -8.95 -3.12
CA VAL A 155 18.00 -8.33 -3.20
C VAL A 155 18.12 -6.81 -3.17
N LEU A 156 18.87 -6.23 -2.23
CA LEU A 156 19.10 -4.78 -2.16
C LEU A 156 19.72 -4.23 -3.46
N SER A 157 20.73 -4.93 -3.99
CA SER A 157 21.36 -4.57 -5.27
C SER A 157 20.36 -4.65 -6.44
N SER A 158 19.58 -5.72 -6.51
CA SER A 158 18.58 -5.92 -7.57
C SER A 158 17.47 -4.88 -7.51
N VAL A 159 17.01 -4.50 -6.32
CA VAL A 159 16.05 -3.41 -6.10
C VAL A 159 16.62 -2.10 -6.63
N GLY A 160 17.84 -1.72 -6.23
CA GLY A 160 18.47 -0.49 -6.69
C GLY A 160 18.63 -0.43 -8.21
N LEU A 161 19.12 -1.51 -8.82
CA LEU A 161 19.28 -1.62 -10.27
C LEU A 161 17.93 -1.59 -10.99
N SER A 162 16.89 -2.23 -10.46
CA SER A 162 15.55 -2.19 -11.08
C SER A 162 15.02 -0.76 -11.11
N ILE A 163 15.10 -0.03 -10.00
CA ILE A 163 14.66 1.37 -9.90
C ILE A 163 15.39 2.25 -10.93
N GLU A 164 16.72 2.12 -11.00
CA GLU A 164 17.53 2.90 -11.96
C GLU A 164 17.12 2.64 -13.41
N ARG A 165 16.96 1.37 -13.78
CA ARG A 165 16.59 0.97 -15.13
C ARG A 165 15.20 1.45 -15.51
N LEU A 166 14.24 1.31 -14.59
CA LEU A 166 12.86 1.76 -14.79
C LEU A 166 12.77 3.27 -14.98
N ARG A 167 13.54 4.05 -14.20
CA ARG A 167 13.68 5.51 -14.40
C ARG A 167 14.27 5.87 -15.76
N ASN A 168 15.23 5.08 -16.23
CA ASN A 168 15.83 5.23 -17.55
C ASN A 168 14.97 4.64 -18.68
N LYS A 169 13.72 4.26 -18.40
CA LYS A 169 12.77 3.67 -19.36
C LYS A 169 13.30 2.40 -20.04
N GLN A 170 14.16 1.66 -19.35
CA GLN A 170 14.73 0.41 -19.84
C GLN A 170 13.78 -0.74 -19.46
N TYR A 171 12.79 -1.01 -20.30
CA TYR A 171 11.77 -2.06 -20.09
C TYR A 171 12.12 -3.35 -20.83
N ASP A 172 13.39 -3.74 -20.83
CA ASP A 172 13.90 -4.92 -21.52
C ASP A 172 14.00 -6.15 -20.58
N ASN A 173 14.31 -7.30 -21.16
CA ASN A 173 14.45 -8.57 -20.44
C ASN A 173 15.42 -8.52 -19.23
N LYS A 174 16.42 -7.62 -19.24
CA LYS A 174 17.32 -7.49 -18.09
C LYS A 174 16.60 -6.87 -16.90
N THR A 175 15.69 -5.93 -17.13
CA THR A 175 14.85 -5.35 -16.06
C THR A 175 13.89 -6.41 -15.50
N PHE A 176 13.23 -7.18 -16.38
CA PHE A 176 12.34 -8.26 -15.96
C PHE A 176 13.07 -9.32 -15.11
N LYS A 177 14.29 -9.72 -15.49
CA LYS A 177 15.09 -10.69 -14.70
C LYS A 177 15.47 -10.18 -13.31
N LEU A 178 15.72 -8.87 -13.16
CA LEU A 178 15.99 -8.30 -11.84
C LEU A 178 14.74 -8.34 -10.97
N ILE A 179 13.58 -7.98 -11.54
CA ILE A 179 12.29 -8.05 -10.83
C ILE A 179 11.93 -9.49 -10.49
N GLU A 180 12.16 -10.46 -11.38
CA GLU A 180 11.96 -11.89 -11.11
C GLU A 180 12.87 -12.41 -9.98
N PHE A 181 14.13 -11.93 -9.91
CA PHE A 181 14.98 -12.25 -8.77
C PHE A 181 14.41 -11.69 -7.46
N ILE A 182 13.87 -10.46 -7.50
CA ILE A 182 13.21 -9.83 -6.35
C ILE A 182 11.92 -10.59 -5.98
N ASP A 183 11.17 -11.10 -6.92
CA ASP A 183 9.97 -11.91 -6.66
C ASP A 183 10.33 -13.20 -5.90
N ASN A 184 11.37 -13.89 -6.37
CA ASN A 184 11.78 -15.17 -5.78
C ASN A 184 12.46 -15.06 -4.40
N TYR A 185 13.07 -13.91 -4.08
CA TYR A 185 13.92 -13.76 -2.89
C TYR A 185 13.63 -12.52 -2.05
N GLY A 186 12.75 -11.64 -2.52
CA GLY A 186 12.36 -10.42 -1.86
C GLY A 186 11.59 -10.71 -0.58
N ILE A 187 11.77 -9.84 0.42
CA ILE A 187 11.14 -10.00 1.72
C ILE A 187 10.54 -8.66 2.13
N CYS A 188 9.30 -8.74 2.61
CA CYS A 188 8.65 -7.74 3.45
C CYS A 188 8.62 -8.32 4.88
#